data_AF-A0A8J9RXX2-F1
#
_entry.id   AF-A0A8J9RXX2-F1
#
_cell.length_a   1.000
_cell.length_b   1.000
_cell.length_c   1.000
_cell.angle_alpha   90.00
_cell.angle_beta   90.00
_cell.angle_gamma   90.00
#
_symmetry.space_group_name_H-M   'P 1'
#
loop_
_entity.id
_entity.type
_entity.pdbx_description
1 polymer ?
#
loop_
_entity_poly.entity_id
_entity_poly.type
_entity_poly.pdbx_seq_one_letter_code
_entity_poly.pdbx_strand_id
1 'polypeptide(L)'
;NKAPIPTNAPHHAVDVFACSLDQVGLLEMSELVEATGGLTVLGDSFGQSVFKESLRRVFNRFPEEVPQDGGQLQMAFNASLEVLTSSEFKVSGAIGPVTSLHKAAPNVSEIEVGKGGTNAWGLGGVDPNTTVAIYFDVSNPGTTPLPEGKRRFIQFLTKYQHANGRTRLRATTLC
;
A
#
# COMPACT_ATOMS: atom_id res chain seq x y z
N ASN A 1 -3.76 -13.18 -22.30
CA ASN A 1 -4.80 -13.68 -21.38
C ASN A 1 -4.27 -13.74 -19.96
N LYS A 2 -4.20 -12.59 -19.27
CA LYS A 2 -3.98 -12.59 -17.81
C LYS A 2 -5.32 -12.95 -17.16
N ALA A 3 -5.33 -13.96 -16.28
CA ALA A 3 -6.49 -14.25 -15.46
C ALA A 3 -6.77 -13.03 -14.56
N PRO A 4 -8.04 -12.60 -14.41
CA PRO A 4 -8.36 -11.48 -13.53
C PRO A 4 -8.03 -11.84 -12.08
N ILE A 5 -7.23 -11.00 -11.43
CA ILE A 5 -6.94 -11.09 -9.99
C ILE A 5 -8.28 -10.93 -9.25
N PRO A 6 -8.57 -11.75 -8.21
CA PRO A 6 -9.79 -11.61 -7.43
C PRO A 6 -9.96 -10.18 -6.89
N THR A 7 -11.15 -9.62 -7.08
CA THR A 7 -11.56 -8.24 -6.75
C THR A 7 -11.72 -7.97 -5.24
N ASN A 8 -11.19 -8.84 -4.39
CA ASN A 8 -11.27 -8.74 -2.93
C ASN A 8 -9.93 -8.24 -2.39
N ALA A 9 -9.97 -7.55 -1.25
CA ALA A 9 -8.76 -7.10 -0.58
C ALA A 9 -7.81 -8.30 -0.35
N PRO A 10 -6.52 -8.20 -0.68
CA PRO A 10 -5.53 -9.20 -0.28
C PRO A 10 -5.51 -9.32 1.26
N HIS A 11 -5.87 -10.50 1.75
CA HIS A 11 -5.79 -10.81 3.20
C HIS A 11 -4.51 -11.59 3.56
N HIS A 12 -3.82 -12.12 2.56
CA HIS A 12 -2.55 -12.83 2.69
C HIS A 12 -1.47 -12.08 1.90
N ALA A 13 -0.23 -12.14 2.39
CA ALA A 13 0.97 -11.68 1.70
C ALA A 13 1.66 -12.86 1.02
N VAL A 14 2.25 -12.64 -0.15
CA VAL A 14 3.07 -13.63 -0.85
C VAL A 14 4.46 -13.07 -1.10
N ASP A 15 5.44 -13.59 -0.37
CA ASP A 15 6.85 -13.25 -0.57
C ASP A 15 7.53 -14.27 -1.50
N VAL A 16 8.40 -13.79 -2.38
CA VAL A 16 9.21 -14.63 -3.28
C VAL A 16 10.69 -14.45 -2.94
N PHE A 17 11.28 -15.49 -2.37
CA PHE A 17 12.71 -15.61 -2.11
C PHE A 17 13.30 -16.58 -3.12
N ALA A 18 14.05 -16.09 -4.09
CA ALA A 18 14.58 -16.91 -5.15
C ALA A 18 16.09 -16.74 -5.27
N CYS A 19 16.82 -17.86 -5.28
CA CYS A 19 18.26 -17.87 -5.43
C CYS A 19 18.66 -18.83 -6.56
N SER A 20 19.19 -18.28 -7.64
CA SER A 20 19.54 -19.00 -8.86
C SER A 20 20.49 -18.16 -9.72
N LEU A 21 21.39 -18.82 -10.46
CA LEU A 21 22.19 -18.15 -11.49
C LEU A 21 21.37 -17.87 -12.76
N ASP A 22 20.28 -18.61 -12.94
CA ASP A 22 19.33 -18.46 -14.06
C ASP A 22 18.02 -17.79 -13.60
N GLN A 23 17.20 -17.38 -14.57
CA GLN A 23 15.89 -16.79 -14.31
C GLN A 23 14.95 -17.76 -13.60
N VAL A 24 14.16 -17.23 -12.66
CA VAL A 24 13.29 -17.99 -11.75
C VAL A 24 11.80 -17.85 -12.08
N GLY A 25 11.46 -17.18 -13.18
CA GLY A 25 10.08 -16.88 -13.54
C GLY A 25 9.45 -15.75 -12.70
N LEU A 26 10.25 -14.78 -12.27
CA LEU A 26 9.74 -13.67 -11.45
C LEU A 26 8.73 -12.81 -12.23
N LEU A 27 8.89 -12.68 -13.55
CA LEU A 27 7.99 -11.88 -14.38
C LEU A 27 6.55 -12.39 -14.32
N GLU A 28 6.39 -13.72 -14.26
CA GLU A 28 5.11 -14.40 -14.17
C GLU A 28 4.52 -14.31 -12.76
N MET A 29 5.37 -14.20 -11.73
CA MET A 29 4.97 -14.16 -10.32
C MET A 29 4.81 -12.73 -9.76
N SER A 30 5.40 -11.72 -10.40
CA SER A 30 5.52 -10.36 -9.83
C SER A 30 4.18 -9.73 -9.50
N GLU A 31 3.17 -9.96 -10.34
CA GLU A 31 1.82 -9.44 -10.15
C GLU A 31 1.18 -9.94 -8.85
N LEU A 32 1.43 -11.19 -8.45
CA LEU A 32 0.93 -11.75 -7.19
C LEU A 32 1.61 -11.08 -5.98
N VAL A 33 2.92 -10.90 -6.07
CA VAL A 33 3.71 -10.28 -5.00
C VAL A 33 3.27 -8.82 -4.82
N GLU A 34 3.19 -8.07 -5.92
CA GLU A 34 2.72 -6.67 -5.91
C GLU A 34 1.28 -6.52 -5.44
N ALA A 35 0.38 -7.42 -5.84
CA ALA A 35 -1.03 -7.36 -5.45
C ALA A 35 -1.25 -7.63 -3.95
N THR A 36 -0.31 -8.31 -3.29
CA THR A 36 -0.40 -8.73 -1.89
C THR A 36 0.50 -7.95 -0.94
N GLY A 37 1.31 -7.01 -1.46
CA GLY A 37 2.28 -6.26 -0.68
C GLY A 37 3.46 -7.10 -0.17
N GLY A 38 3.72 -8.24 -0.83
CA GLY A 38 4.83 -9.11 -0.49
C GLY A 38 6.17 -8.58 -0.99
N LEU A 39 7.23 -9.23 -0.53
CA LEU A 39 8.61 -8.93 -0.86
C LEU A 39 9.12 -9.85 -1.96
N THR A 40 9.96 -9.30 -2.84
CA THR A 40 10.78 -10.10 -3.76
C THR A 40 12.24 -9.94 -3.39
N VAL A 41 12.92 -11.06 -3.13
CA VAL A 41 14.36 -11.10 -2.86
C VAL A 41 15.01 -12.06 -3.85
N LEU A 42 15.87 -11.52 -4.71
CA LEU A 42 16.68 -12.28 -5.66
C LEU A 42 18.14 -12.36 -5.18
N GLY A 43 18.77 -13.51 -5.43
CA GLY A 43 20.21 -13.70 -5.25
C GLY A 43 20.73 -14.85 -6.10
N ASP A 44 22.02 -15.13 -6.05
CA ASP A 44 22.59 -16.27 -6.79
C ASP A 44 22.52 -17.57 -5.97
N SER A 45 22.61 -17.45 -4.64
CA SER A 45 22.62 -18.58 -3.71
C SER A 45 22.11 -18.15 -2.33
N PHE A 46 21.35 -19.04 -1.68
CA PHE A 46 20.92 -18.88 -0.29
C PHE A 46 22.10 -18.81 0.70
N GLY A 47 23.30 -19.23 0.29
CA GLY A 47 24.52 -19.14 1.09
C GLY A 47 25.08 -17.72 1.21
N GLN A 48 24.75 -16.82 0.28
CA GLN A 48 25.30 -15.47 0.22
C GLN A 48 24.83 -14.61 1.39
N SER A 49 25.70 -13.72 1.87
CA SER A 49 25.40 -12.78 2.95
C SER A 49 24.22 -11.87 2.58
N VAL A 50 24.16 -11.39 1.33
CA VAL A 50 23.09 -10.51 0.84
C VAL A 50 21.71 -11.14 1.02
N PHE A 51 21.55 -12.43 0.69
CA PHE A 51 20.29 -13.14 0.90
C PHE A 51 19.95 -13.26 2.39
N LYS A 52 20.92 -13.73 3.19
CA LYS A 52 20.73 -13.94 4.63
C LYS A 52 20.37 -12.65 5.37
N GLU A 53 21.01 -11.54 5.03
CA GLU A 53 20.71 -10.23 5.61
C GLU A 53 19.36 -9.70 5.15
N SER A 54 19.00 -9.87 3.87
CA SER A 54 17.68 -9.48 3.37
C SER A 54 16.57 -10.24 4.09
N LEU A 55 16.72 -11.57 4.25
CA LEU A 55 15.76 -12.39 4.96
C LEU A 55 15.65 -12.00 6.45
N ARG A 56 16.76 -11.69 7.11
CA ARG A 56 16.74 -11.20 8.50
C ARG A 56 15.95 -9.90 8.63
N ARG A 57 16.13 -8.96 7.69
CA ARG A 57 15.44 -7.65 7.71
C ARG A 57 13.93 -7.77 7.59
N VAL A 58 13.42 -8.80 6.91
CA VAL A 58 11.97 -9.07 6.85
C VAL A 58 11.39 -9.20 8.26
N PHE A 59 12.13 -9.81 9.18
CA PHE A 59 11.70 -10.00 10.57
C PHE A 59 12.26 -8.96 11.55
N ASN A 60 12.62 -7.79 11.04
CA ASN A 60 13.05 -6.68 11.89
C ASN A 60 11.96 -6.35 12.91
N ARG A 61 12.42 -5.98 14.10
CA ARG A 61 11.57 -5.56 15.20
C ARG A 61 11.75 -4.07 15.45
N PHE A 62 10.73 -3.44 16.04
CA PHE A 62 10.91 -2.09 16.56
C PHE A 62 11.92 -2.11 17.72
N PRO A 63 12.77 -1.08 17.83
CA PRO A 63 13.59 -0.88 19.03
C PRO A 63 12.74 -0.90 20.31
N GLU A 64 13.29 -1.43 21.40
CA GLU A 64 12.55 -1.62 22.67
C GLU A 64 12.01 -0.29 23.23
N GLU A 65 12.66 0.83 22.92
CA GLU A 65 12.25 2.18 23.29
C GLU A 65 11.02 2.72 22.55
N VAL A 66 10.57 2.06 21.47
CA VAL A 66 9.38 2.52 20.72
C VAL A 66 8.12 2.29 21.57
N PRO A 67 7.37 3.35 21.90
CA PRO A 67 6.15 3.21 22.71
C PRO A 67 5.16 2.27 22.05
N GLN A 68 4.60 1.33 22.81
CA GLN A 68 3.58 0.34 22.41
C GLN A 68 4.04 -0.75 21.44
N ASP A 69 5.13 -0.54 20.70
CA ASP A 69 5.59 -1.42 19.63
C ASP A 69 6.97 -2.05 19.87
N GLY A 70 7.69 -1.64 20.93
CA GLY A 70 9.00 -2.19 21.29
C GLY A 70 9.04 -3.72 21.28
N GLY A 71 10.07 -4.27 20.61
CA GLY A 71 10.29 -5.71 20.49
C GLY A 71 9.30 -6.45 19.58
N GLN A 72 8.28 -5.79 19.03
CA GLN A 72 7.34 -6.36 18.06
C GLN A 72 7.90 -6.31 16.63
N LEU A 73 7.45 -7.21 15.76
CA LEU A 73 7.79 -7.16 14.34
C LEU A 73 7.26 -5.87 13.69
N GLN A 74 8.05 -5.30 12.77
CA GLN A 74 7.68 -4.06 12.08
C GLN A 74 6.56 -4.24 11.04
N MET A 75 6.37 -5.47 10.57
CA MET A 75 5.35 -5.80 9.57
C MET A 75 3.92 -5.70 10.13
N ALA A 76 2.99 -5.46 9.23
CA ALA A 76 1.56 -5.44 9.45
C ALA A 76 0.83 -6.15 8.31
N PHE A 77 -0.39 -6.61 8.59
CA PHE A 77 -1.16 -7.47 7.69
C PHE A 77 -2.56 -6.94 7.49
N ASN A 78 -3.25 -7.50 6.48
CA ASN A 78 -4.64 -7.16 6.16
C ASN A 78 -4.85 -5.63 6.08
N ALA A 79 -3.88 -4.95 5.48
CA ALA A 79 -3.87 -3.51 5.41
C ALA A 79 -4.82 -3.03 4.30
N SER A 80 -5.54 -1.95 4.58
CA SER A 80 -6.38 -1.22 3.64
C SER A 80 -6.16 0.27 3.80
N LEU A 81 -6.10 1.00 2.69
CA LEU A 81 -5.99 2.45 2.62
C LEU A 81 -7.28 3.02 2.04
N GLU A 82 -7.88 3.99 2.72
CA GLU A 82 -8.97 4.82 2.21
C GLU A 82 -8.55 6.29 2.21
N VAL A 83 -8.90 7.00 1.13
CA VAL A 83 -8.55 8.41 0.95
C VAL A 83 -9.83 9.25 0.85
N LEU A 84 -9.97 10.16 1.80
CA LEU A 84 -11.06 11.13 1.87
C LEU A 84 -10.54 12.50 1.46
N THR A 85 -11.35 13.25 0.73
CA THR A 85 -10.96 14.56 0.21
C THR A 85 -12.11 15.55 0.29
N SER A 86 -11.77 16.84 0.32
CA SER A 86 -12.75 17.90 0.01
C SER A 86 -13.28 17.76 -1.43
N SER A 87 -14.44 18.33 -1.70
CA SER A 87 -15.16 18.25 -2.98
C SER A 87 -14.36 18.70 -4.22
N GLU A 88 -13.36 19.53 -4.01
CA GLU A 88 -12.46 20.12 -5.01
C GLU A 88 -11.34 19.16 -5.45
N PHE A 89 -11.13 18.07 -4.70
CA PHE A 89 -10.15 17.05 -5.03
C PHE A 89 -10.86 15.73 -5.24
N LYS A 90 -10.70 15.15 -6.42
CA LYS A 90 -11.09 13.79 -6.73
C LYS A 90 -9.85 12.90 -6.78
N VAL A 91 -10.04 11.63 -6.47
CA VAL A 91 -9.01 10.61 -6.47
C VAL A 91 -8.99 9.93 -7.83
N SER A 92 -7.91 10.09 -8.57
CA SER A 92 -7.71 9.46 -9.89
C SER A 92 -7.23 8.02 -9.78
N GLY A 93 -6.45 7.73 -8.75
CA GLY A 93 -5.99 6.37 -8.49
C GLY A 93 -4.69 6.32 -7.71
N ALA A 94 -4.11 5.13 -7.66
CA ALA A 94 -2.88 4.86 -6.92
C ALA A 94 -1.89 4.02 -7.72
N ILE A 95 -0.59 4.23 -7.48
CA ILE A 95 0.50 3.39 -7.98
C ILE A 95 1.33 2.91 -6.78
N GLY A 96 1.57 1.62 -6.72
CA GLY A 96 2.27 0.95 -5.63
C GLY A 96 1.72 -0.47 -5.37
N PRO A 97 2.12 -1.11 -4.25
CA PRO A 97 1.64 -2.43 -3.82
C PRO A 97 0.21 -2.33 -3.27
N VAL A 98 -0.73 -2.02 -4.15
CA VAL A 98 -2.15 -1.80 -3.83
C VAL A 98 -3.03 -2.66 -4.73
N THR A 99 -4.25 -2.97 -4.30
CA THR A 99 -5.27 -3.64 -5.11
C THR A 99 -6.57 -2.87 -4.93
N SER A 100 -7.23 -2.48 -6.04
CA SER A 100 -8.46 -1.69 -6.00
C SER A 100 -9.56 -2.46 -5.28
N LEU A 101 -10.26 -1.80 -4.34
CA LEU A 101 -11.46 -2.36 -3.71
C LEU A 101 -12.75 -2.02 -4.45
N HIS A 102 -12.64 -1.33 -5.60
CA HIS A 102 -13.77 -0.91 -6.43
C HIS A 102 -14.87 -0.19 -5.62
N LYS A 103 -14.46 0.60 -4.62
CA LYS A 103 -15.37 1.33 -3.75
C LYS A 103 -15.82 2.58 -4.49
N ALA A 104 -17.08 2.60 -4.91
CA ALA A 104 -17.71 3.80 -5.44
C ALA A 104 -17.83 4.87 -4.33
N ALA A 105 -17.37 6.08 -4.62
CA ALA A 105 -17.44 7.20 -3.70
C ALA A 105 -17.54 8.53 -4.48
N PRO A 106 -18.15 9.58 -3.90
CA PRO A 106 -18.33 10.87 -4.58
C PRO A 106 -17.01 11.58 -4.92
N ASN A 107 -15.92 11.19 -4.26
CA ASN A 107 -14.60 11.75 -4.50
C ASN A 107 -13.73 10.90 -5.45
N VAL A 108 -14.30 9.96 -6.21
CA VAL A 108 -13.58 9.24 -7.26
C VAL A 108 -13.62 10.06 -8.57
N SER A 109 -12.47 10.22 -9.23
CA SER A 109 -12.38 10.89 -10.53
C SER A 109 -12.79 9.95 -11.67
N GLU A 110 -13.30 10.52 -12.75
CA GLU A 110 -13.49 9.82 -14.03
C GLU A 110 -12.16 9.61 -14.77
N ILE A 111 -11.14 10.41 -14.43
CA ILE A 111 -9.79 10.29 -14.97
C ILE A 111 -9.02 9.30 -14.10
N GLU A 112 -8.81 8.08 -14.62
CA GLU A 112 -8.09 7.03 -13.90
C GLU A 112 -6.58 7.08 -14.11
N VAL A 113 -5.82 6.90 -13.03
CA VAL A 113 -4.35 6.76 -13.06
C VAL A 113 -3.94 5.53 -12.26
N GLY A 114 -3.21 4.60 -12.88
CA GLY A 114 -2.78 3.36 -12.22
C GLY A 114 -3.97 2.50 -11.80
N LYS A 115 -4.01 2.09 -10.52
CA LYS A 115 -5.13 1.33 -9.94
C LYS A 115 -6.23 2.32 -9.51
N GLY A 116 -6.99 2.80 -10.47
CA GLY A 116 -8.05 3.81 -10.32
C GLY A 116 -9.44 3.26 -10.03
N GLY A 117 -10.47 4.09 -10.29
CA GLY A 117 -11.88 3.73 -10.14
C GLY A 117 -12.34 3.48 -8.70
N THR A 118 -11.58 3.95 -7.71
CA THR A 118 -11.82 3.74 -6.28
C THR A 118 -11.15 4.86 -5.46
N ASN A 119 -11.61 5.07 -4.24
CA ASN A 119 -10.88 5.83 -3.21
C ASN A 119 -10.28 4.94 -2.11
N ALA A 120 -10.40 3.62 -2.27
CA ALA A 120 -9.96 2.63 -1.30
C ALA A 120 -9.24 1.44 -1.96
N TRP A 121 -8.16 1.00 -1.32
CA TRP A 121 -7.30 -0.10 -1.77
C TRP A 121 -6.97 -1.06 -0.64
N GLY A 122 -6.82 -2.34 -0.97
CA GLY A 122 -6.16 -3.31 -0.11
C GLY A 122 -4.66 -3.35 -0.41
N LEU A 123 -3.84 -3.46 0.62
CA LEU A 123 -2.37 -3.50 0.53
C LEU A 123 -1.83 -4.87 0.94
N GLY A 124 -2.58 -5.66 1.70
CA GLY A 124 -2.13 -6.96 2.17
C GLY A 124 -1.08 -6.81 3.27
N GLY A 125 0.15 -7.23 2.99
CA GLY A 125 1.32 -7.01 3.83
C GLY A 125 1.87 -5.59 3.67
N VAL A 126 2.22 -4.95 4.78
CA VAL A 126 2.89 -3.63 4.78
C VAL A 126 3.97 -3.58 5.86
N ASP A 127 4.96 -2.72 5.65
CA ASP A 127 6.00 -2.38 6.60
C ASP A 127 6.18 -0.85 6.67
N PRO A 128 7.05 -0.32 7.55
CA PRO A 128 7.31 1.12 7.60
C PRO A 128 7.90 1.74 6.33
N ASN A 129 8.42 0.93 5.39
CA ASN A 129 8.99 1.39 4.13
C ASN A 129 7.95 1.40 2.99
N THR A 130 6.79 0.79 3.21
CA THR A 130 5.74 0.68 2.20
C THR A 130 5.21 2.06 1.83
N THR A 131 5.35 2.40 0.55
CA THR A 131 5.00 3.72 0.00
C THR A 131 4.04 3.56 -1.17
N VAL A 132 2.99 4.39 -1.20
CA VAL A 132 1.98 4.41 -2.26
C VAL A 132 1.88 5.83 -2.81
N ALA A 133 1.94 5.97 -4.13
CA ALA A 133 1.67 7.23 -4.81
C ALA A 133 0.18 7.37 -5.07
N ILE A 134 -0.44 8.44 -4.56
CA ILE A 134 -1.86 8.76 -4.78
C ILE A 134 -1.97 9.95 -5.72
N TYR A 135 -2.77 9.79 -6.78
CA TYR A 135 -2.98 10.80 -7.80
C TYR A 135 -4.34 11.45 -7.62
N PHE A 136 -4.36 12.78 -7.67
CA PHE A 136 -5.55 13.58 -7.50
C PHE A 136 -5.84 14.38 -8.76
N ASP A 137 -7.12 14.55 -9.04
CA ASP A 137 -7.68 15.41 -10.05
C ASP A 137 -8.39 16.58 -9.35
N VAL A 138 -8.18 17.80 -9.85
CA VAL A 138 -8.72 19.01 -9.24
C VAL A 138 -9.99 19.41 -9.98
N SER A 139 -11.14 19.24 -9.33
CA SER A 139 -12.41 19.74 -9.84
C SER A 139 -12.46 21.27 -9.67
N ASN A 140 -12.75 21.99 -10.76
CA ASN A 140 -12.78 23.47 -10.84
C ASN A 140 -11.43 24.19 -10.56
N PRO A 141 -10.43 24.07 -11.46
CA PRO A 141 -9.15 24.77 -11.31
C PRO A 141 -9.20 26.30 -11.43
N GLY A 142 -10.35 26.95 -11.72
CA GLY A 142 -10.34 28.38 -12.04
C GLY A 142 -11.63 29.22 -11.90
N THR A 143 -12.71 28.75 -11.27
CA THR A 143 -14.01 29.47 -11.35
C THR A 143 -14.62 29.91 -10.01
N THR A 144 -14.09 29.49 -8.86
CA THR A 144 -14.59 29.97 -7.56
C THR A 144 -13.44 30.05 -6.55
N PRO A 145 -12.99 31.26 -6.15
CA PRO A 145 -12.03 31.37 -5.06
C PRO A 145 -12.63 30.75 -3.79
N LEU A 146 -11.81 30.03 -3.02
CA LEU A 146 -12.29 29.50 -1.73
C LEU A 146 -12.77 30.67 -0.87
N PRO A 147 -13.96 30.58 -0.25
CA PRO A 147 -14.40 31.56 0.73
C PRO A 147 -13.34 31.77 1.81
N GLU A 148 -13.17 33.02 2.27
CA GLU A 148 -12.23 33.33 3.33
C GLU A 148 -12.45 32.41 4.56
N GLY A 149 -11.37 31.78 5.03
CA GLY A 149 -11.41 30.86 6.16
C GLY A 149 -11.69 29.39 5.82
N LYS A 150 -12.06 29.04 4.58
CA LYS A 150 -12.13 27.62 4.15
C LYS A 150 -10.75 27.11 3.73
N ARG A 151 -10.45 25.88 4.15
CA ARG A 151 -9.27 25.10 3.72
C ARG A 151 -9.72 23.83 3.03
N ARG A 152 -8.85 23.26 2.20
CA ARG A 152 -9.07 21.97 1.57
C ARG A 152 -8.35 20.91 2.39
N PHE A 153 -8.92 19.73 2.46
CA PHE A 153 -8.38 18.66 3.28
C PHE A 153 -8.25 17.38 2.48
N ILE A 154 -7.19 16.63 2.78
CA ILE A 154 -6.98 15.27 2.32
C ILE A 154 -6.71 14.43 3.57
N GLN A 155 -7.43 13.33 3.74
CA GLN A 155 -7.25 12.42 4.85
C GLN A 155 -6.98 11.01 4.34
N PHE A 156 -5.89 10.42 4.83
CA PHE A 156 -5.50 9.05 4.58
C PHE A 156 -5.85 8.22 5.81
N LEU A 157 -6.63 7.16 5.61
CA LEU A 157 -7.05 6.22 6.64
C LEU A 157 -6.47 4.85 6.30
N THR A 158 -5.43 4.43 7.02
CA THR A 158 -4.83 3.10 6.86
C THR A 158 -5.24 2.21 8.02
N LYS A 159 -6.14 1.26 7.76
CA LYS A 159 -6.52 0.22 8.71
C LYS A 159 -5.67 -1.02 8.47
N TYR A 160 -5.12 -1.64 9.52
CA TYR A 160 -4.28 -2.83 9.41
C TYR A 160 -4.31 -3.65 10.69
N GLN A 161 -3.89 -4.91 10.61
CA GLN A 161 -3.59 -5.76 11.75
C GLN A 161 -2.09 -5.68 12.06
N HIS A 162 -1.75 -5.16 13.23
CA HIS A 162 -0.36 -5.11 13.69
C HIS A 162 0.14 -6.51 14.06
N ALA A 163 1.45 -6.74 14.05
CA ALA A 163 2.05 -8.05 14.37
C ALA A 163 1.70 -8.58 15.77
N ASN A 164 1.30 -7.71 16.71
CA ASN A 164 0.79 -8.12 18.03
C ASN A 164 -0.68 -8.61 18.01
N GLY A 165 -1.28 -8.75 16.82
CA GLY A 165 -2.64 -9.23 16.62
C GLY A 165 -3.73 -8.14 16.70
N ARG A 166 -3.41 -6.92 17.15
CA ARG A 166 -4.39 -5.84 17.30
C ARG A 166 -4.67 -5.16 15.97
N THR A 167 -5.95 -4.88 15.71
CA THR A 167 -6.34 -3.99 14.60
C THR A 167 -6.08 -2.54 14.98
N ARG A 168 -5.47 -1.77 14.07
CA ARG A 168 -5.14 -0.36 14.23
C ARG A 168 -5.67 0.46 13.06
N LEU A 169 -5.88 1.74 13.32
CA LEU A 169 -6.19 2.76 12.31
C LEU A 169 -5.15 3.88 12.42
N ARG A 170 -4.40 4.10 11.35
CA ARG A 170 -3.54 5.27 11.19
C ARG A 170 -4.29 6.31 10.37
N ALA A 171 -4.48 7.49 10.94
CA ALA A 171 -5.10 8.62 10.26
C ALA A 171 -4.05 9.71 10.04
N THR A 172 -3.92 10.18 8.80
CA THR A 172 -3.06 11.32 8.43
C THR A 172 -3.92 12.33 7.70
N THR A 173 -4.04 13.54 8.24
CA THR A 173 -4.80 14.63 7.60
C THR A 173 -3.84 15.73 7.17
N LEU A 174 -3.96 16.15 5.91
CA LEU A 174 -3.25 17.29 5.33
C LEU A 174 -4.27 18.41 5.06
N CYS A 175 -3.86 19.67 5.24
CA CYS A 175 -4.68 20.87 5.03
C CYS A 175 -3.95 21.94 4.21
#